data_AF-A0A6M1NUP8-F1
#
_entry.id   AF-A0A6M1NUP8-F1
#
_cell.length_a   1.000
_cell.length_b   1.000
_cell.length_c   1.000
_cell.angle_alpha   90.00
_cell.angle_beta   90.00
_cell.angle_gamma   90.00
#
_symmetry.space_group_name_H-M   'P 1'
#
loop_
_entity.id
_entity.type
_entity.pdbx_description
1 polymer ?
#
loop_
_entity_poly.entity_id
_entity_poly.type
_entity_poly.pdbx_seq_one_letter_code
_entity_poly.pdbx_strand_id
1 'polypeptide(L)'
;MMNFVRLYHAVKVVMLLGATVLLFVYCSKSANTSDVEPPTEELTAPQGIQVEPNISSALVKWNVVSGAEGYRLELSLNNSFTEIITSTSMVTNTTYTFDNLSQQTKYYVRIRAIKSKPTNQYSSWTVTDFMTNGLPQEEELAFPGALGFGKMTSGGRGGKVIKVTNLNDSGPGSLRDAINQSGKRIVIFEISGNIKLQSRLVIRNGDLTIAGQSAPGDGICIQNYEVYLDADNVIIRYLRFRLGDETQQETDAIWGRYRQNIIIDHCSMSWSIDECASFYANKNFTMQYCLLAESLNKSFHEKDDHGYGGIWGGHKASFYFNLLAHHNSRNPRFDGGNRPGTGGLSSVGKDVVDFRFNVLYNWRGNSIYGGENGEYNILNNYFKAGPATPDNKKNRILEVSKENGAAYAPGYGRFFVEGNYVFENTSISQQNWSGGIVFSSGTNQSLVQALQPFEPIWAAEQPTAEQAYQTVLEKSGASYKRDAVDSRIVDEVRNGTYIYKGSKTGFLGIIDSQTDVGGWPILNTQTVLLDTDGDGMPDDWEKSKGLDHTKPNADGRDLSLVYDNIEVYLNSLVGHLYNPEINSSILFTVGINHG
;
A
#
# COMPACT_ATOMS: atom_id res chain seq x y z
N MET A 1 33.77 -3.41 -47.52
CA MET A 1 34.47 -2.12 -47.64
C MET A 1 34.93 -1.74 -46.24
N MET A 2 36.05 -2.25 -45.72
CA MET A 2 37.43 -1.77 -45.94
C MET A 2 37.53 -0.25 -45.73
N ASN A 3 38.02 0.23 -44.59
CA ASN A 3 39.42 0.31 -44.11
C ASN A 3 40.17 1.55 -44.62
N PHE A 4 40.60 2.35 -43.63
CA PHE A 4 41.97 2.87 -43.41
C PHE A 4 42.69 3.78 -44.44
N VAL A 5 43.48 4.69 -43.85
CA VAL A 5 44.90 5.03 -44.10
C VAL A 5 45.19 6.52 -44.36
N ARG A 6 46.04 7.04 -43.44
CA ARG A 6 47.07 8.10 -43.50
C ARG A 6 47.40 8.75 -44.85
N LEU A 7 47.81 10.02 -44.77
CA LEU A 7 48.84 10.60 -45.65
C LEU A 7 49.86 11.46 -44.86
N TYR A 8 51.12 11.36 -45.28
CA TYR A 8 52.33 12.08 -44.85
C TYR A 8 52.66 13.27 -45.78
N HIS A 9 53.68 14.06 -45.40
CA HIS A 9 54.56 14.99 -46.18
C HIS A 9 54.13 16.48 -46.16
N ALA A 10 54.99 17.51 -46.18
CA ALA A 10 56.45 17.66 -46.25
C ALA A 10 56.88 19.15 -45.99
N VAL A 11 58.09 19.31 -45.43
CA VAL A 11 59.25 20.18 -45.82
C VAL A 11 59.08 21.64 -46.31
N LYS A 12 59.87 22.58 -45.72
CA LYS A 12 60.80 23.54 -46.37
C LYS A 12 61.54 24.40 -45.29
N VAL A 13 62.88 24.36 -45.15
CA VAL A 13 64.00 24.98 -45.95
C VAL A 13 64.08 26.50 -45.67
N VAL A 14 65.19 27.22 -45.41
CA VAL A 14 66.68 27.11 -45.29
C VAL A 14 67.18 28.55 -44.97
N MET A 15 68.33 28.74 -44.29
CA MET A 15 69.44 29.69 -44.60
C MET A 15 70.27 30.01 -43.33
N LEU A 16 71.55 29.57 -43.22
CA LEU A 16 72.82 30.23 -43.66
C LEU A 16 73.11 31.53 -42.88
N LEU A 17 74.25 31.79 -42.20
CA LEU A 17 75.71 31.71 -42.47
C LEU A 17 76.47 31.80 -41.10
N GLY A 18 77.76 31.48 -40.87
CA GLY A 18 78.91 31.10 -41.69
C GLY A 18 80.22 30.96 -40.87
N ALA A 19 81.25 30.36 -41.49
CA ALA A 19 82.72 30.43 -41.33
C ALA A 19 83.39 30.30 -39.92
N THR A 20 84.03 29.18 -39.53
CA THR A 20 85.39 28.59 -39.80
C THR A 20 86.63 29.42 -39.37
N VAL A 21 87.44 28.92 -38.42
CA VAL A 21 88.89 28.54 -38.55
C VAL A 21 89.36 27.68 -37.35
N LEU A 22 90.21 26.69 -37.68
CA LEU A 22 90.82 25.55 -36.98
C LEU A 22 91.39 25.74 -35.55
N LEU A 23 91.36 24.65 -34.76
CA LEU A 23 92.53 24.23 -33.97
C LEU A 23 92.56 22.71 -33.70
N PHE A 24 93.77 22.16 -33.66
CA PHE A 24 94.13 20.74 -33.66
C PHE A 24 93.70 19.92 -32.44
N VAL A 25 93.50 18.62 -32.71
CA VAL A 25 93.18 17.53 -31.78
C VAL A 25 94.43 17.04 -31.05
N TYR A 26 94.40 16.90 -29.71
CA TYR A 26 94.42 15.64 -28.93
C TYR A 26 94.83 15.81 -27.45
N CYS A 27 94.23 14.95 -26.60
CA CYS A 27 94.48 14.66 -25.17
C CYS A 27 93.94 15.71 -24.17
N SER A 28 93.26 15.39 -23.04
CA SER A 28 93.33 14.22 -22.16
C SER A 28 92.13 14.16 -21.16
N LYS A 29 92.09 13.06 -20.38
CA LYS A 29 91.12 12.50 -19.40
C LYS A 29 90.25 13.39 -18.46
N SER A 30 89.16 12.72 -18.04
CA SER A 30 88.39 12.79 -16.76
C SER A 30 87.13 13.68 -16.79
N ALA A 31 86.00 13.40 -16.14
CA ALA A 31 85.59 12.40 -15.15
C ALA A 31 84.04 12.27 -15.15
N ASN A 32 83.52 11.17 -14.59
CA ASN A 32 82.16 10.95 -14.05
C ASN A 32 80.95 11.57 -14.78
N THR A 33 80.22 10.73 -15.51
CA THR A 33 78.76 10.85 -15.63
C THR A 33 78.13 9.81 -14.69
N SER A 34 77.56 10.29 -13.60
CA SER A 34 76.62 9.52 -12.79
C SER A 34 75.41 9.18 -13.65
N ASP A 35 75.13 7.88 -13.80
CA ASP A 35 73.81 7.40 -14.23
C ASP A 35 72.77 7.91 -13.23
N VAL A 36 71.96 8.88 -13.64
CA VAL A 36 70.74 9.22 -12.91
C VAL A 36 69.70 8.19 -13.33
N GLU A 37 69.45 7.24 -12.44
CA GLU A 37 68.32 6.30 -12.54
C GLU A 37 67.03 7.13 -12.73
N PRO A 38 66.14 6.77 -13.68
CA PRO A 38 64.88 7.52 -13.87
C PRO A 38 64.09 7.50 -12.55
N PRO A 39 63.37 8.59 -12.20
CA PRO A 39 62.61 8.63 -10.96
C PRO A 39 61.64 7.44 -10.94
N THR A 40 61.69 6.67 -9.86
CA THR A 40 60.71 5.61 -9.60
C THR A 40 59.35 6.29 -9.47
N GLU A 41 58.45 6.04 -10.42
CA GLU A 41 57.09 6.59 -10.40
C GLU A 41 56.36 6.04 -9.17
N GLU A 42 56.24 6.87 -8.12
CA GLU A 42 55.58 6.48 -6.87
C GLU A 42 54.06 6.37 -7.05
N LEU A 43 53.46 5.35 -6.44
CA LEU A 43 52.01 5.17 -6.44
C LEU A 43 51.33 6.27 -5.61
N THR A 44 50.35 6.94 -6.21
CA THR A 44 49.49 7.90 -5.49
C THR A 44 48.48 7.17 -4.60
N ALA A 45 48.08 7.83 -3.51
CA ALA A 45 47.05 7.28 -2.61
C ALA A 45 45.69 7.22 -3.33
N PRO A 46 44.91 6.12 -3.19
CA PRO A 46 43.58 6.00 -3.78
C PRO A 46 42.67 7.20 -3.45
N GLN A 47 41.97 7.72 -4.46
CA GLN A 47 41.06 8.87 -4.35
C GLN A 47 39.63 8.47 -4.72
N GLY A 48 38.67 9.35 -4.41
CA GLY A 48 37.26 9.14 -4.78
C GLY A 48 36.62 7.97 -4.05
N ILE A 49 37.01 7.73 -2.79
CA ILE A 49 36.45 6.63 -2.00
C ILE A 49 34.99 6.93 -1.69
N GLN A 50 34.11 6.03 -2.09
CA GLN A 50 32.70 6.02 -1.74
C GLN A 50 32.39 4.73 -1.00
N VAL A 51 31.64 4.84 0.10
CA VAL A 51 31.17 3.70 0.86
C VAL A 51 29.64 3.69 0.81
N GLU A 52 29.08 2.57 0.39
CA GLU A 52 27.65 2.31 0.36
C GLU A 52 27.34 1.30 1.47
N PRO A 53 27.03 1.76 2.70
CA PRO A 53 26.72 0.88 3.82
C PRO A 53 25.34 0.23 3.66
N ASN A 54 25.25 -1.02 4.10
CA ASN A 54 24.02 -1.79 4.27
C ASN A 54 23.90 -2.24 5.75
N ILE A 55 22.92 -3.08 6.08
CA ILE A 55 22.63 -3.57 7.43
C ILE A 55 23.80 -4.41 7.97
N SER A 56 24.32 -5.34 7.16
CA SER A 56 25.38 -6.27 7.54
C SER A 56 26.55 -6.31 6.55
N SER A 57 26.63 -5.35 5.64
CA SER A 57 27.71 -5.25 4.67
C SER A 57 28.00 -3.80 4.29
N ALA A 58 29.11 -3.55 3.60
CA ALA A 58 29.42 -2.26 3.00
C ALA A 58 30.21 -2.45 1.71
N LEU A 59 29.71 -1.88 0.61
CA LEU A 59 30.41 -1.83 -0.66
C LEU A 59 31.29 -0.58 -0.72
N VAL A 60 32.58 -0.79 -0.91
CA VAL A 60 33.58 0.27 -1.03
C VAL A 60 34.01 0.39 -2.48
N LYS A 61 34.01 1.61 -3.02
CA LYS A 61 34.41 1.95 -4.41
C LYS A 61 35.48 3.02 -4.40
N TRP A 62 36.42 2.98 -5.34
CA TRP A 62 37.48 3.99 -5.48
C TRP A 62 37.90 4.18 -6.94
N ASN A 63 38.67 5.24 -7.22
CA ASN A 63 39.21 5.49 -8.56
C ASN A 63 40.45 4.63 -8.84
N VAL A 64 40.66 4.26 -10.11
CA VAL A 64 41.90 3.58 -10.55
C VAL A 64 43.12 4.46 -10.26
N VAL A 65 44.16 3.89 -9.64
CA VAL A 65 45.48 4.48 -9.44
C VAL A 65 46.41 4.04 -10.58
N SER A 66 46.98 5.00 -11.30
CA SER A 66 47.94 4.72 -12.39
C SER A 66 49.15 3.95 -11.85
N GLY A 67 49.57 2.91 -12.58
CA GLY A 67 50.72 2.08 -12.21
C GLY A 67 50.48 1.06 -11.09
N ALA A 68 49.29 1.02 -10.49
CA ALA A 68 48.92 0.00 -9.50
C ALA A 68 48.57 -1.34 -10.15
N GLU A 69 49.06 -2.43 -9.58
CA GLU A 69 48.68 -3.81 -9.96
C GLU A 69 47.49 -4.32 -9.13
N GLY A 70 47.20 -3.68 -8.00
CA GLY A 70 46.03 -3.93 -7.18
C GLY A 70 46.00 -3.07 -5.92
N TYR A 71 45.12 -3.40 -4.99
CA TYR A 71 44.84 -2.65 -3.78
C TYR A 71 44.80 -3.57 -2.56
N ARG A 72 45.12 -3.02 -1.39
CA ARG A 72 44.86 -3.66 -0.10
C ARG A 72 43.91 -2.79 0.69
N LEU A 73 42.90 -3.42 1.28
CA LEU A 73 41.93 -2.78 2.16
C LEU A 73 42.02 -3.38 3.56
N GLU A 74 41.77 -2.56 4.56
CA GLU A 74 41.59 -3.02 5.93
C GLU A 74 40.38 -2.35 6.56
N LEU A 75 39.60 -3.14 7.30
CA LEU A 75 38.44 -2.71 8.08
C LEU A 75 38.77 -2.80 9.57
N SER A 76 38.40 -1.78 10.34
CA SER A 76 38.69 -1.65 11.77
C SER A 76 37.51 -1.06 12.54
N LEU A 77 37.39 -1.39 13.83
CA LEU A 77 36.47 -0.72 14.75
C LEU A 77 36.97 0.65 15.22
N ASN A 78 38.25 0.95 15.02
CA ASN A 78 38.86 2.20 15.43
C ASN A 78 39.72 2.85 14.34
N ASN A 79 39.82 4.18 14.38
CA ASN A 79 40.55 4.99 13.38
C ASN A 79 42.08 4.81 13.45
N SER A 80 42.59 4.25 14.55
CA SER A 80 44.01 3.92 14.71
C SER A 80 44.40 2.61 14.05
N PHE A 81 43.42 1.82 13.57
CA PHE A 81 43.60 0.49 13.00
C PHE A 81 44.35 -0.48 13.92
N THR A 82 44.10 -0.40 15.23
CA THR A 82 44.60 -1.37 16.22
C THR A 82 43.66 -2.55 16.42
N GLU A 83 42.41 -2.44 15.97
CA GLU A 83 41.37 -3.49 16.02
C GLU A 83 40.92 -3.85 14.60
N ILE A 84 41.83 -4.46 13.83
CA ILE A 84 41.55 -4.87 12.45
C ILE A 84 40.62 -6.09 12.46
N ILE A 85 39.47 -5.93 11.82
CA ILE A 85 38.44 -6.96 11.65
C ILE A 85 38.73 -7.78 10.38
N THR A 86 39.15 -7.09 9.32
CA THR A 86 39.41 -7.72 8.02
C THR A 86 40.60 -7.01 7.37
N SER A 87 41.50 -7.80 6.79
CA SER A 87 42.60 -7.31 5.95
C SER A 87 42.59 -8.12 4.66
N THR A 88 42.44 -7.47 3.53
CA THR A 88 42.36 -8.16 2.23
C THR A 88 43.74 -8.61 1.78
N SER A 89 43.78 -9.68 0.98
CA SER A 89 44.87 -9.88 0.02
C SER A 89 44.79 -8.82 -1.10
N MET A 90 45.64 -8.90 -2.12
CA MET A 90 45.59 -7.97 -3.25
C MET A 90 44.26 -8.10 -3.99
N VAL A 91 43.51 -7.00 -4.07
CA VAL A 91 42.28 -6.86 -4.84
C VAL A 91 42.61 -6.13 -6.14
N THR A 92 42.26 -6.70 -7.28
CA THR A 92 42.56 -6.11 -8.60
C THR A 92 41.44 -5.21 -9.12
N ASN A 93 40.23 -5.36 -8.60
CA ASN A 93 39.08 -4.49 -8.91
C ASN A 93 39.18 -3.16 -8.15
N THR A 94 38.38 -2.18 -8.55
CA THR A 94 38.20 -0.91 -7.84
C THR A 94 36.96 -0.88 -6.93
N THR A 95 36.46 -2.06 -6.59
CA THR A 95 35.36 -2.26 -5.65
C THR A 95 35.64 -3.46 -4.75
N TYR A 96 35.14 -3.40 -3.51
CA TYR A 96 35.23 -4.49 -2.54
C TYR A 96 34.08 -4.41 -1.54
N THR A 97 33.43 -5.54 -1.24
CA THR A 97 32.37 -5.63 -0.23
C THR A 97 32.91 -6.27 1.05
N PHE A 98 32.71 -5.59 2.17
CA PHE A 98 32.86 -6.20 3.50
C PHE A 98 31.51 -6.76 3.93
N ASP A 99 31.43 -8.04 4.25
CA ASP A 99 30.22 -8.73 4.71
C ASP A 99 30.31 -9.08 6.21
N ASN A 100 29.21 -9.59 6.78
CA ASN A 100 29.10 -10.01 8.19
C ASN A 100 29.43 -8.90 9.19
N LEU A 101 29.07 -7.67 8.86
CA LEU A 101 29.20 -6.51 9.75
C LEU A 101 28.04 -6.47 10.75
N SER A 102 28.32 -5.95 11.94
CA SER A 102 27.30 -5.65 12.94
C SER A 102 26.51 -4.42 12.51
N GLN A 103 25.19 -4.44 12.70
CA GLN A 103 24.30 -3.31 12.41
C GLN A 103 24.60 -2.07 13.27
N GLN A 104 24.22 -0.88 12.80
CA GLN A 104 24.39 0.42 13.51
C GLN A 104 25.79 0.63 14.12
N THR A 105 26.81 0.03 13.53
CA THR A 105 28.17 0.01 14.07
C THR A 105 29.06 0.89 13.19
N LYS A 106 29.86 1.73 13.84
CA LYS A 106 30.83 2.58 13.15
C LYS A 106 32.09 1.78 12.80
N TYR A 107 32.49 1.86 11.55
CA TYR A 107 33.69 1.21 11.02
C TYR A 107 34.61 2.22 10.34
N TYR A 108 35.89 1.88 10.31
CA TYR A 108 36.93 2.61 9.60
C TYR A 108 37.53 1.70 8.53
N VAL A 109 37.59 2.18 7.30
CA VAL A 109 38.25 1.48 6.19
C VAL A 109 39.46 2.28 5.72
N ARG A 110 40.56 1.58 5.45
CA ARG A 110 41.72 2.16 4.77
C ARG A 110 42.08 1.38 3.51
N ILE A 111 42.47 2.09 2.46
CA ILE A 111 42.83 1.53 1.14
C ILE A 111 44.20 2.07 0.72
N ARG A 112 45.04 1.21 0.14
CA ARG A 112 46.29 1.62 -0.53
C ARG A 112 46.52 0.84 -1.82
N ALA A 113 47.18 1.48 -2.78
CA ALA A 113 47.61 0.84 -4.03
C ALA A 113 48.89 0.00 -3.80
N ILE A 114 49.05 -1.06 -4.60
CA ILE A 114 50.18 -1.99 -4.57
C ILE A 114 50.72 -2.19 -5.99
N LYS A 115 52.04 -2.28 -6.12
CA LYS A 115 52.74 -2.74 -7.33
C LYS A 115 53.84 -3.72 -6.93
N SER A 116 53.84 -4.92 -7.50
CA SER A 116 54.64 -6.06 -7.06
C SER A 116 55.71 -6.43 -8.08
N LYS A 117 56.72 -5.57 -8.29
CA LYS A 117 58.11 -5.84 -8.74
C LYS A 117 58.74 -4.63 -9.46
N PRO A 118 60.08 -4.49 -9.45
CA PRO A 118 61.08 -5.36 -8.81
C PRO A 118 61.18 -5.19 -7.28
N THR A 119 60.59 -4.15 -6.72
CA THR A 119 60.36 -3.95 -5.28
C THR A 119 58.86 -3.74 -5.03
N ASN A 120 58.33 -4.22 -3.90
CA ASN A 120 56.93 -3.96 -3.55
C ASN A 120 56.77 -2.47 -3.23
N GLN A 121 56.06 -1.74 -4.09
CA GLN A 121 55.71 -0.34 -3.87
C GLN A 121 54.29 -0.26 -3.34
N TYR A 122 54.10 0.62 -2.36
CA TYR A 122 52.81 0.90 -1.73
C TYR A 122 52.58 2.41 -1.73
N SER A 123 51.36 2.82 -2.04
CA SER A 123 50.96 4.20 -1.75
C SER A 123 50.77 4.41 -0.25
N SER A 124 50.66 5.68 0.17
CA SER A 124 50.04 6.03 1.44
C SER A 124 48.62 5.46 1.55
N TRP A 125 48.17 5.24 2.78
CA TRP A 125 46.79 4.86 3.07
C TRP A 125 45.85 6.05 2.89
N THR A 126 44.70 5.82 2.27
CA THR A 126 43.54 6.71 2.37
C THR A 126 42.55 6.10 3.34
N VAL A 127 42.05 6.88 4.30
CA VAL A 127 41.13 6.44 5.36
C VAL A 127 39.77 7.10 5.18
N THR A 128 38.69 6.35 5.37
CA THR A 128 37.33 6.87 5.51
C THR A 128 36.57 6.04 6.54
N ASP A 129 35.47 6.56 7.06
CA ASP A 129 34.60 5.89 8.01
C ASP A 129 33.17 5.78 7.46
N PHE A 130 32.43 4.79 7.97
CA PHE A 130 31.02 4.60 7.67
C PHE A 130 30.31 4.01 8.89
N MET A 131 28.98 4.05 8.88
CA MET A 131 28.13 3.37 9.84
C MET A 131 27.22 2.41 9.08
N THR A 132 27.14 1.15 9.50
CA THR A 132 26.15 0.21 8.95
C THR A 132 24.73 0.67 9.30
N ASN A 133 23.78 0.39 8.41
CA ASN A 133 22.39 0.78 8.62
C ASN A 133 21.78 -0.03 9.78
N GLY A 134 20.73 0.52 10.41
CA GLY A 134 19.83 -0.27 11.25
C GLY A 134 18.82 -1.01 10.39
N LEU A 135 18.18 -2.04 10.96
CA LEU A 135 16.93 -2.54 10.39
C LEU A 135 15.94 -1.38 10.26
N PRO A 136 15.18 -1.29 9.15
CA PRO A 136 14.10 -0.32 9.07
C PRO A 136 13.20 -0.52 10.30
N GLN A 137 12.82 0.58 10.95
CA GLN A 137 11.87 0.53 12.05
C GLN A 137 10.53 0.03 11.49
N GLU A 138 10.23 -1.25 11.68
CA GLU A 138 8.92 -1.80 11.32
C GLU A 138 7.89 -1.20 12.28
N GLU A 139 7.03 -0.30 11.78
CA GLU A 139 5.85 0.13 12.53
C GLU A 139 4.89 -1.06 12.60
N GLU A 140 4.42 -1.39 13.80
CA GLU A 140 3.47 -2.50 14.05
C GLU A 140 2.07 -2.14 13.54
N LEU A 141 1.94 -1.99 12.22
CA LEU A 141 0.68 -1.78 11.53
C LEU A 141 -0.17 -3.07 11.60
N ALA A 142 -1.44 -2.95 11.23
CA ALA A 142 -2.34 -4.08 11.05
C ALA A 142 -1.80 -5.06 9.99
N PHE A 143 -1.25 -4.50 8.92
CA PHE A 143 -0.51 -5.17 7.85
C PHE A 143 0.23 -4.10 7.04
N PRO A 144 1.25 -4.47 6.24
CA PRO A 144 1.88 -3.53 5.31
C PRO A 144 0.84 -2.90 4.36
N GLY A 145 0.75 -1.57 4.35
CA GLY A 145 -0.25 -0.83 3.57
C GLY A 145 -1.58 -0.55 4.29
N ALA A 146 -1.69 -0.86 5.59
CA ALA A 146 -2.80 -0.37 6.42
C ALA A 146 -2.67 1.15 6.64
N LEU A 147 -3.74 1.87 6.35
CA LEU A 147 -3.80 3.33 6.42
C LEU A 147 -4.83 3.80 7.46
N GLY A 148 -4.84 5.10 7.73
CA GLY A 148 -5.91 5.75 8.49
C GLY A 148 -5.91 5.42 9.98
N PHE A 149 -7.02 5.72 10.63
CA PHE A 149 -7.13 5.61 12.08
C PHE A 149 -7.19 4.17 12.59
N GLY A 150 -7.55 3.20 11.75
CA GLY A 150 -7.56 1.77 12.07
C GLY A 150 -6.22 1.07 11.81
N LYS A 151 -5.21 1.79 11.31
CA LYS A 151 -3.94 1.19 10.84
C LYS A 151 -3.14 0.43 11.90
N MET A 152 -3.40 0.68 13.19
CA MET A 152 -2.70 0.04 14.32
C MET A 152 -3.49 -1.15 14.92
N THR A 153 -4.58 -1.58 14.28
CA THR A 153 -5.39 -2.72 14.73
C THR A 153 -4.54 -4.00 14.66
N SER A 154 -4.39 -4.75 15.75
CA SER A 154 -3.56 -5.96 15.77
C SER A 154 -4.32 -7.22 15.34
N GLY A 155 -5.66 -7.20 15.40
CA GLY A 155 -6.50 -8.33 15.07
C GLY A 155 -6.12 -9.58 15.87
N GLY A 156 -5.89 -10.68 15.15
CA GLY A 156 -5.56 -11.98 15.72
C GLY A 156 -4.10 -12.24 16.09
N ARG A 157 -3.20 -11.26 15.93
CA ARG A 157 -1.74 -11.42 16.13
C ARG A 157 -1.37 -11.96 17.52
N GLY A 158 -0.44 -12.92 17.53
CA GLY A 158 -0.01 -13.72 18.67
C GLY A 158 -1.05 -14.76 19.08
N GLY A 159 -1.94 -15.12 18.16
CA GLY A 159 -3.08 -16.00 18.39
C GLY A 159 -2.98 -17.31 17.63
N LYS A 160 -3.95 -18.19 17.87
CA LYS A 160 -4.05 -19.46 17.15
C LYS A 160 -4.53 -19.25 15.70
N VAL A 161 -4.10 -20.14 14.82
CA VAL A 161 -4.67 -20.24 13.46
C VAL A 161 -5.89 -21.17 13.48
N ILE A 162 -6.97 -20.75 12.84
CA ILE A 162 -8.20 -21.55 12.68
C ILE A 162 -8.51 -21.68 11.19
N LYS A 163 -8.69 -22.91 10.74
CA LYS A 163 -8.95 -23.26 9.34
C LYS A 163 -10.44 -23.43 9.09
N VAL A 164 -10.97 -22.70 8.12
CA VAL A 164 -12.29 -22.94 7.55
C VAL A 164 -12.14 -23.95 6.41
N THR A 165 -12.79 -25.10 6.54
CA THR A 165 -12.62 -26.27 5.66
C THR A 165 -13.89 -26.65 4.91
N ASN A 166 -15.02 -26.01 5.21
CA ASN A 166 -16.28 -26.22 4.50
C ASN A 166 -17.10 -24.93 4.36
N LEU A 167 -18.06 -24.96 3.43
CA LEU A 167 -18.94 -23.83 3.11
C LEU A 167 -20.29 -23.88 3.84
N ASN A 168 -20.43 -24.77 4.83
CA ASN A 168 -21.66 -24.85 5.59
C ASN A 168 -21.85 -23.58 6.42
N ASP A 169 -23.11 -23.21 6.67
CA ASP A 169 -23.44 -22.06 7.52
C ASP A 169 -22.93 -22.21 8.96
N SER A 170 -22.89 -23.43 9.48
CA SER A 170 -22.52 -23.72 10.87
C SER A 170 -21.94 -25.13 11.05
N GLY A 171 -21.41 -25.41 12.24
CA GLY A 171 -20.78 -26.67 12.61
C GLY A 171 -19.26 -26.66 12.44
N PRO A 172 -18.55 -27.70 12.92
CA PRO A 172 -17.09 -27.76 12.88
C PRO A 172 -16.52 -27.47 11.49
N GLY A 173 -15.50 -26.61 11.44
CA GLY A 173 -14.81 -26.23 10.20
C GLY A 173 -15.53 -25.18 9.34
N SER A 174 -16.69 -24.68 9.78
CA SER A 174 -17.37 -23.54 9.14
C SER A 174 -16.79 -22.19 9.56
N LEU A 175 -17.03 -21.15 8.78
CA LEU A 175 -16.68 -19.77 9.17
C LEU A 175 -17.38 -19.37 10.48
N ARG A 176 -18.65 -19.75 10.67
CA ARG A 176 -19.41 -19.42 11.88
C ARG A 176 -18.79 -20.06 13.12
N ASP A 177 -18.33 -21.31 13.01
CA ASP A 177 -17.61 -21.97 14.09
C ASP A 177 -16.30 -21.24 14.42
N ALA A 178 -15.51 -20.88 13.40
CA ALA A 178 -14.24 -20.17 13.58
C ALA A 178 -14.39 -18.80 14.26
N ILE A 179 -15.36 -17.97 13.83
CA ILE A 179 -15.57 -16.64 14.43
C ILE A 179 -16.17 -16.71 15.85
N ASN A 180 -16.87 -17.79 16.19
CA ASN A 180 -17.45 -17.98 17.53
C ASN A 180 -16.43 -18.45 18.56
N GLN A 181 -15.23 -18.87 18.15
CA GLN A 181 -14.16 -19.17 19.10
C GLN A 181 -13.69 -17.90 19.83
N SER A 182 -13.21 -18.05 21.05
CA SER A 182 -12.65 -16.96 21.85
C SER A 182 -11.12 -16.93 21.79
N GLY A 183 -10.54 -15.82 22.23
CA GLY A 183 -9.10 -15.56 22.22
C GLY A 183 -8.61 -15.03 20.87
N LYS A 184 -7.37 -14.53 20.89
CA LYS A 184 -6.66 -14.06 19.70
C LYS A 184 -6.61 -15.18 18.66
N ARG A 185 -7.07 -14.88 17.45
CA ARG A 185 -7.08 -15.88 16.37
C ARG A 185 -7.04 -15.28 14.98
N ILE A 186 -6.37 -16.00 14.09
CA ILE A 186 -6.32 -15.71 12.67
C ILE A 186 -7.10 -16.83 11.95
N VAL A 187 -8.18 -16.44 11.29
CA VAL A 187 -9.03 -17.33 10.50
C VAL A 187 -8.55 -17.34 9.06
N ILE A 188 -8.18 -18.53 8.57
CA ILE A 188 -7.78 -18.80 7.19
C ILE A 188 -8.73 -19.79 6.52
N PHE A 189 -8.65 -19.93 5.20
CA PHE A 189 -9.54 -20.76 4.41
C PHE A 189 -8.78 -21.83 3.62
N GLU A 190 -9.17 -23.09 3.76
CA GLU A 190 -8.72 -24.22 2.93
C GLU A 190 -9.77 -24.58 1.86
N ILE A 191 -10.71 -23.67 1.61
CA ILE A 191 -11.77 -23.82 0.62
C ILE A 191 -12.11 -22.46 0.00
N SER A 192 -12.56 -22.45 -1.24
CA SER A 192 -13.20 -21.29 -1.88
C SER A 192 -14.64 -21.63 -2.24
N GLY A 193 -15.51 -20.63 -2.26
CA GLY A 193 -16.92 -20.84 -2.56
C GLY A 193 -17.86 -19.83 -1.91
N ASN A 194 -19.16 -20.08 -2.12
CA ASN A 194 -20.23 -19.28 -1.55
C ASN A 194 -20.74 -19.94 -0.26
N ILE A 195 -20.64 -19.22 0.86
CA ILE A 195 -21.21 -19.60 2.15
C ILE A 195 -22.64 -19.06 2.20
N LYS A 196 -23.62 -19.96 2.07
CA LYS A 196 -25.04 -19.64 2.12
C LYS A 196 -25.53 -19.60 3.56
N LEU A 197 -25.59 -18.40 4.13
CA LEU A 197 -26.02 -18.26 5.52
C LEU A 197 -27.49 -18.68 5.70
N GLN A 198 -27.79 -19.24 6.87
CA GLN A 198 -29.15 -19.59 7.30
C GLN A 198 -29.70 -18.60 8.34
N SER A 199 -28.85 -17.72 8.85
CA SER A 199 -29.17 -16.67 9.81
C SER A 199 -28.05 -15.63 9.86
N ARG A 200 -28.31 -14.45 10.45
CA ARG A 200 -27.30 -13.42 10.72
C ARG A 200 -26.00 -14.02 11.24
N LEU A 201 -24.87 -13.66 10.62
CA LEU A 201 -23.54 -14.05 11.07
C LEU A 201 -22.98 -12.95 11.98
N VAL A 202 -22.86 -13.20 13.28
CA VAL A 202 -22.42 -12.18 14.25
C VAL A 202 -21.00 -12.45 14.71
N ILE A 203 -20.10 -11.48 14.51
CA ILE A 203 -18.74 -11.50 15.05
C ILE A 203 -18.79 -10.89 16.46
N ARG A 204 -18.86 -11.74 17.50
CA ARG A 204 -18.95 -11.29 18.91
C ARG A 204 -17.62 -11.31 19.67
N ASN A 205 -16.71 -12.17 19.24
CA ASN A 205 -15.41 -12.33 19.89
C ASN A 205 -14.37 -11.54 19.10
N GLY A 206 -13.79 -10.52 19.72
CA GLY A 206 -12.75 -9.67 19.16
C GLY A 206 -11.40 -10.37 19.03
N ASP A 207 -10.34 -9.58 18.82
CA ASP A 207 -8.97 -10.05 18.60
C ASP A 207 -8.91 -11.08 17.45
N LEU A 208 -9.44 -10.66 16.31
CA LEU A 208 -9.76 -11.54 15.19
C LEU A 208 -9.21 -10.95 13.88
N THR A 209 -8.47 -11.77 13.15
CA THR A 209 -8.19 -11.53 11.73
C THR A 209 -8.95 -12.55 10.89
N ILE A 210 -9.72 -12.12 9.91
CA ILE A 210 -10.29 -13.00 8.87
C ILE A 210 -9.57 -12.72 7.55
N ALA A 211 -8.74 -13.66 7.12
CA ALA A 211 -7.84 -13.51 5.99
C ALA A 211 -8.39 -14.21 4.73
N GLY A 212 -9.32 -13.56 4.02
CA GLY A 212 -9.95 -14.10 2.82
C GLY A 212 -8.97 -14.44 1.68
N GLN A 213 -7.80 -13.78 1.64
CA GLN A 213 -6.77 -14.03 0.63
C GLN A 213 -6.09 -15.39 0.77
N SER A 214 -6.30 -16.12 1.87
CA SER A 214 -5.78 -17.49 2.05
C SER A 214 -6.55 -18.56 1.28
N ALA A 215 -7.78 -18.25 0.83
CA ALA A 215 -8.61 -19.23 0.13
C ALA A 215 -7.92 -19.73 -1.15
N PRO A 216 -7.89 -21.05 -1.42
CA PRO A 216 -7.03 -21.66 -2.44
C PRO A 216 -7.48 -21.41 -3.89
N GLY A 217 -8.58 -20.70 -4.14
CA GLY A 217 -9.13 -20.49 -5.48
C GLY A 217 -9.70 -19.09 -5.67
N ASP A 218 -10.97 -19.01 -6.08
CA ASP A 218 -11.62 -17.73 -6.44
C ASP A 218 -12.02 -16.88 -5.20
N GLY A 219 -11.80 -17.38 -3.99
CA GLY A 219 -12.09 -16.69 -2.74
C GLY A 219 -13.41 -17.09 -2.08
N ILE A 220 -13.87 -16.27 -1.13
CA ILE A 220 -15.07 -16.54 -0.33
C ILE A 220 -16.10 -15.44 -0.56
N CYS A 221 -17.34 -15.86 -0.83
CA CYS A 221 -18.50 -14.99 -0.80
C CYS A 221 -19.48 -15.44 0.28
N ILE A 222 -19.94 -14.48 1.08
CA ILE A 222 -20.97 -14.67 2.08
C ILE A 222 -22.28 -14.10 1.51
N GLN A 223 -23.35 -14.89 1.57
CA GLN A 223 -24.65 -14.51 0.99
C GLN A 223 -25.84 -14.84 1.89
N ASN A 224 -27.01 -14.33 1.48
CA ASN A 224 -28.35 -14.53 2.04
C ASN A 224 -28.65 -13.74 3.32
N TYR A 225 -27.76 -13.75 4.30
CA TYR A 225 -27.93 -12.97 5.53
C TYR A 225 -26.77 -12.00 5.75
N GLU A 226 -27.02 -11.01 6.59
CA GLU A 226 -26.07 -9.98 6.95
C GLU A 226 -24.95 -10.51 7.84
N VAL A 227 -23.79 -9.87 7.72
CA VAL A 227 -22.70 -9.98 8.69
C VAL A 227 -22.76 -8.80 9.64
N TYR A 228 -22.89 -9.07 10.93
CA TYR A 228 -22.89 -8.04 11.98
C TYR A 228 -21.58 -8.10 12.77
N LEU A 229 -20.75 -7.06 12.64
CA LEU A 229 -19.51 -6.90 13.38
C LEU A 229 -19.81 -6.26 14.75
N ASP A 230 -19.76 -7.07 15.80
CA ASP A 230 -20.12 -6.71 17.17
C ASP A 230 -18.96 -6.94 18.15
N ALA A 231 -17.75 -6.60 17.74
CA ALA A 231 -16.52 -6.84 18.47
C ALA A 231 -15.44 -5.77 18.21
N ASP A 232 -14.48 -5.67 19.11
CA ASP A 232 -13.32 -4.77 19.00
C ASP A 232 -12.09 -5.53 18.47
N ASN A 233 -11.10 -4.80 17.95
CA ASN A 233 -9.83 -5.35 17.45
C ASN A 233 -10.02 -6.40 16.35
N VAL A 234 -10.56 -5.98 15.20
CA VAL A 234 -10.93 -6.87 14.08
C VAL A 234 -10.30 -6.42 12.76
N ILE A 235 -9.66 -7.37 12.07
CA ILE A 235 -9.16 -7.21 10.70
C ILE A 235 -9.98 -8.13 9.78
N ILE A 236 -10.57 -7.59 8.71
CA ILE A 236 -11.27 -8.38 7.68
C ILE A 236 -10.71 -8.01 6.31
N ARG A 237 -10.23 -9.01 5.55
CA ARG A 237 -9.60 -8.77 4.24
C ARG A 237 -10.08 -9.73 3.16
N TYR A 238 -10.20 -9.23 1.92
CA TYR A 238 -10.44 -10.03 0.70
C TYR A 238 -11.67 -10.95 0.74
N LEU A 239 -12.74 -10.52 1.40
CA LEU A 239 -14.03 -11.23 1.39
C LEU A 239 -15.06 -10.52 0.51
N ARG A 240 -16.08 -11.28 0.10
CA ARG A 240 -17.28 -10.72 -0.55
C ARG A 240 -18.49 -10.88 0.34
N PHE A 241 -19.29 -9.83 0.43
CA PHE A 241 -20.57 -9.80 1.13
C PHE A 241 -21.64 -9.44 0.10
N ARG A 242 -22.34 -10.45 -0.41
CA ARG A 242 -23.38 -10.28 -1.43
C ARG A 242 -24.70 -10.78 -0.87
N LEU A 243 -25.47 -9.89 -0.24
CA LEU A 243 -26.66 -10.28 0.52
C LEU A 243 -27.71 -10.96 -0.38
N GLY A 244 -28.03 -10.32 -1.50
CA GLY A 244 -29.15 -10.69 -2.37
C GLY A 244 -30.50 -10.51 -1.69
N ASP A 245 -31.56 -10.86 -2.41
CA ASP A 245 -32.94 -10.66 -1.95
C ASP A 245 -33.70 -11.96 -1.64
N GLU A 246 -33.06 -13.13 -1.72
CA GLU A 246 -33.72 -14.43 -1.51
C GLU A 246 -34.37 -14.56 -0.12
N THR A 247 -33.76 -13.96 0.91
CA THR A 247 -34.25 -14.00 2.29
C THR A 247 -35.23 -12.87 2.63
N GLN A 248 -35.34 -11.88 1.73
CA GLN A 248 -36.18 -10.69 1.87
C GLN A 248 -35.95 -9.92 3.18
N GLN A 249 -34.78 -10.07 3.79
CA GLN A 249 -34.43 -9.35 5.00
C GLN A 249 -33.96 -7.93 4.65
N GLU A 250 -34.63 -6.94 5.21
CA GLU A 250 -34.26 -5.52 5.10
C GLU A 250 -33.01 -5.23 5.93
N THR A 251 -31.86 -5.65 5.43
CA THR A 251 -30.59 -5.55 6.14
C THR A 251 -29.46 -5.14 5.21
N ASP A 252 -28.36 -4.72 5.84
CA ASP A 252 -27.11 -4.49 5.15
C ASP A 252 -26.44 -5.79 4.72
N ALA A 253 -25.49 -5.74 3.77
CA ALA A 253 -24.64 -6.91 3.51
C ALA A 253 -23.65 -7.13 4.67
N ILE A 254 -23.04 -6.05 5.18
CA ILE A 254 -22.21 -6.06 6.38
C ILE A 254 -22.29 -4.71 7.12
N TRP A 255 -22.37 -4.74 8.44
CA TRP A 255 -22.43 -3.52 9.23
C TRP A 255 -21.85 -3.70 10.64
N GLY A 256 -21.52 -2.58 11.30
CA GLY A 256 -21.04 -2.57 12.67
C GLY A 256 -20.94 -1.16 13.25
N ARG A 257 -21.25 -1.02 14.54
CA ARG A 257 -21.26 0.27 15.26
C ARG A 257 -20.93 0.11 16.73
N TYR A 258 -20.49 1.20 17.37
CA TYR A 258 -20.10 1.23 18.78
C TYR A 258 -18.96 0.27 19.13
N ARG A 259 -18.06 0.07 18.16
CA ARG A 259 -16.85 -0.77 18.29
C ARG A 259 -15.60 0.04 17.96
N GLN A 260 -14.44 -0.54 18.26
CA GLN A 260 -13.16 0.14 18.07
C GLN A 260 -12.03 -0.74 17.58
N ASN A 261 -11.05 -0.10 16.93
CA ASN A 261 -9.87 -0.73 16.35
C ASN A 261 -10.28 -1.77 15.30
N ILE A 262 -10.79 -1.29 14.17
CA ILE A 262 -11.29 -2.14 13.10
C ILE A 262 -10.70 -1.67 11.79
N ILE A 263 -10.24 -2.63 10.98
CA ILE A 263 -9.88 -2.38 9.58
C ILE A 263 -10.58 -3.39 8.66
N ILE A 264 -11.29 -2.84 7.68
CA ILE A 264 -11.91 -3.58 6.57
C ILE A 264 -11.14 -3.20 5.31
N ASP A 265 -10.48 -4.16 4.68
CA ASP A 265 -9.57 -3.91 3.57
C ASP A 265 -9.84 -4.85 2.40
N HIS A 266 -9.88 -4.33 1.18
CA HIS A 266 -10.07 -5.14 -0.03
C HIS A 266 -11.31 -6.07 -0.01
N CYS A 267 -12.40 -5.63 0.61
CA CYS A 267 -13.65 -6.38 0.59
C CYS A 267 -14.59 -5.86 -0.49
N SER A 268 -15.44 -6.74 -1.03
CA SER A 268 -16.50 -6.37 -1.97
C SER A 268 -17.86 -6.53 -1.32
N MET A 269 -18.73 -5.53 -1.45
CA MET A 269 -20.08 -5.56 -0.91
C MET A 269 -21.09 -5.21 -2.00
N SER A 270 -22.16 -6.01 -2.13
CA SER A 270 -23.20 -5.73 -3.11
C SER A 270 -24.56 -6.30 -2.72
N TRP A 271 -25.57 -5.90 -3.49
CA TRP A 271 -26.89 -6.53 -3.52
C TRP A 271 -27.60 -6.53 -2.17
N SER A 272 -27.39 -5.47 -1.38
CA SER A 272 -28.10 -5.22 -0.12
C SER A 272 -29.54 -4.76 -0.38
N ILE A 273 -30.43 -5.04 0.58
CA ILE A 273 -31.80 -4.49 0.58
C ILE A 273 -31.84 -3.15 1.32
N ASP A 274 -31.06 -2.99 2.40
CA ASP A 274 -30.86 -1.69 3.07
C ASP A 274 -29.56 -1.03 2.54
N GLU A 275 -28.39 -1.21 3.19
CA GLU A 275 -27.11 -0.70 2.68
C GLU A 275 -26.03 -1.74 2.37
N CYS A 276 -25.15 -1.45 1.39
CA CYS A 276 -24.06 -2.37 1.08
C CYS A 276 -23.09 -2.49 2.25
N ALA A 277 -22.70 -1.37 2.87
CA ALA A 277 -21.99 -1.43 4.15
C ALA A 277 -22.15 -0.17 4.99
N SER A 278 -22.60 -0.34 6.23
CA SER A 278 -22.71 0.74 7.21
C SER A 278 -21.77 0.56 8.41
N PHE A 279 -20.82 1.48 8.54
CA PHE A 279 -19.91 1.56 9.67
C PHE A 279 -19.86 3.00 10.18
N TYR A 280 -20.56 3.21 11.30
CA TYR A 280 -20.69 4.51 11.94
C TYR A 280 -20.67 4.36 13.45
N ALA A 281 -20.45 5.46 14.17
CA ALA A 281 -20.27 5.46 15.62
C ALA A 281 -19.21 4.45 16.11
N ASN A 282 -18.16 4.22 15.31
CA ASN A 282 -16.98 3.43 15.71
C ASN A 282 -15.82 4.35 16.09
N LYS A 283 -14.77 3.79 16.70
CA LYS A 283 -13.53 4.51 17.01
C LYS A 283 -12.29 3.84 16.45
N ASN A 284 -11.36 4.62 15.91
CA ASN A 284 -10.16 4.08 15.28
C ASN A 284 -10.53 3.05 14.20
N PHE A 285 -11.34 3.50 13.25
CA PHE A 285 -11.89 2.67 12.18
C PHE A 285 -11.22 2.99 10.86
N THR A 286 -11.01 1.98 10.01
CA THR A 286 -10.65 2.20 8.60
C THR A 286 -11.38 1.24 7.69
N MET A 287 -12.00 1.77 6.63
CA MET A 287 -12.40 0.99 5.46
C MET A 287 -11.56 1.47 4.28
N GLN A 288 -10.75 0.58 3.71
CA GLN A 288 -9.86 0.92 2.62
C GLN A 288 -9.93 -0.07 1.46
N TYR A 289 -9.71 0.42 0.24
CA TYR A 289 -9.69 -0.40 -0.97
C TYR A 289 -10.92 -1.32 -1.11
N CYS A 290 -12.06 -0.98 -0.53
CA CYS A 290 -13.28 -1.77 -0.65
C CYS A 290 -14.07 -1.36 -1.89
N LEU A 291 -14.84 -2.29 -2.45
CA LEU A 291 -15.75 -2.05 -3.57
C LEU A 291 -17.17 -2.26 -3.07
N LEU A 292 -17.97 -1.20 -3.12
CA LEU A 292 -19.40 -1.25 -2.86
C LEU A 292 -20.11 -0.98 -4.17
N ALA A 293 -21.00 -1.87 -4.58
CA ALA A 293 -21.74 -1.68 -5.81
C ALA A 293 -23.12 -2.32 -5.79
N GLU A 294 -24.02 -1.78 -6.62
CA GLU A 294 -25.30 -2.43 -6.92
C GLU A 294 -26.12 -2.78 -5.68
N SER A 295 -26.39 -1.79 -4.82
CA SER A 295 -27.48 -1.95 -3.84
C SER A 295 -28.81 -2.10 -4.57
N LEU A 296 -29.70 -2.94 -4.04
CA LEU A 296 -30.95 -3.28 -4.71
C LEU A 296 -31.95 -2.14 -4.51
N ASN A 297 -32.39 -1.51 -5.59
CA ASN A 297 -33.23 -0.32 -5.47
C ASN A 297 -34.69 -0.66 -5.16
N LYS A 298 -35.44 -1.27 -6.08
CA LYS A 298 -36.84 -1.65 -5.85
C LYS A 298 -36.95 -3.11 -5.41
N SER A 299 -36.34 -3.42 -4.27
CA SER A 299 -36.38 -4.75 -3.66
C SER A 299 -37.45 -4.83 -2.55
N PHE A 300 -37.17 -5.53 -1.46
CA PHE A 300 -38.11 -5.81 -0.37
C PHE A 300 -38.08 -4.79 0.78
N HIS A 301 -37.56 -3.58 0.55
CA HIS A 301 -37.46 -2.55 1.59
C HIS A 301 -38.82 -1.86 1.85
N GLU A 302 -39.21 -1.66 3.13
CA GLU A 302 -40.52 -1.14 3.54
C GLU A 302 -40.82 0.28 3.01
N LYS A 303 -39.74 1.05 2.79
CA LYS A 303 -39.76 2.44 2.30
C LYS A 303 -39.79 2.57 0.76
N ASP A 304 -40.08 1.47 0.04
CA ASP A 304 -39.96 1.35 -1.43
C ASP A 304 -38.50 1.54 -1.89
N ASP A 305 -38.24 2.13 -3.07
CA ASP A 305 -36.92 2.40 -3.64
C ASP A 305 -35.81 2.76 -2.59
N HIS A 306 -34.89 1.83 -2.33
CA HIS A 306 -33.88 1.91 -1.26
C HIS A 306 -32.46 1.48 -1.67
N GLY A 307 -32.04 1.76 -2.90
CA GLY A 307 -30.71 1.36 -3.37
C GLY A 307 -29.58 2.19 -2.75
N TYR A 308 -29.15 1.89 -1.52
CA TYR A 308 -28.18 2.73 -0.78
C TYR A 308 -26.80 2.10 -0.58
N GLY A 309 -25.75 2.92 -0.68
CA GLY A 309 -24.36 2.46 -0.52
C GLY A 309 -23.98 2.19 0.93
N GLY A 310 -24.13 3.19 1.81
CA GLY A 310 -23.77 3.03 3.23
C GLY A 310 -23.97 4.27 4.10
N ILE A 311 -24.14 4.04 5.40
CA ILE A 311 -24.00 5.07 6.44
C ILE A 311 -22.60 4.99 7.05
N TRP A 312 -21.80 6.04 6.87
CA TRP A 312 -20.39 6.07 7.28
C TRP A 312 -20.15 7.16 8.32
N GLY A 313 -19.38 6.85 9.37
CA GLY A 313 -19.12 7.81 10.44
C GLY A 313 -18.22 7.23 11.53
N GLY A 314 -18.11 7.95 12.64
CA GLY A 314 -17.34 7.52 13.80
C GLY A 314 -16.27 8.51 14.25
N HIS A 315 -15.81 8.30 15.48
CA HIS A 315 -14.76 9.10 16.09
C HIS A 315 -13.40 8.60 15.63
N LYS A 316 -12.72 9.37 14.77
CA LYS A 316 -11.49 8.93 14.10
C LYS A 316 -11.76 7.72 13.20
N ALA A 317 -12.51 7.97 12.12
CA ALA A 317 -12.84 6.99 11.10
C ALA A 317 -12.27 7.42 9.74
N SER A 318 -11.56 6.51 9.06
CA SER A 318 -10.95 6.74 7.75
C SER A 318 -11.62 5.90 6.67
N PHE A 319 -11.86 6.52 5.52
CA PHE A 319 -12.43 5.85 4.35
C PHE A 319 -11.59 6.20 3.13
N TYR A 320 -10.72 5.28 2.71
CA TYR A 320 -9.70 5.54 1.70
C TYR A 320 -9.75 4.59 0.51
N PHE A 321 -9.59 5.12 -0.72
CA PHE A 321 -9.47 4.31 -1.92
C PHE A 321 -10.64 3.33 -2.15
N ASN A 322 -11.83 3.64 -1.65
CA ASN A 322 -13.00 2.80 -1.87
C ASN A 322 -13.67 3.17 -3.20
N LEU A 323 -14.27 2.18 -3.85
CA LEU A 323 -15.16 2.37 -5.00
C LEU A 323 -16.61 2.25 -4.54
N LEU A 324 -17.42 3.26 -4.82
CA LEU A 324 -18.87 3.21 -4.65
C LEU A 324 -19.52 3.42 -6.02
N ALA A 325 -20.25 2.43 -6.51
CA ALA A 325 -20.73 2.44 -7.88
C ALA A 325 -22.19 1.95 -7.99
N HIS A 326 -22.99 2.63 -8.81
CA HIS A 326 -24.33 2.18 -9.16
C HIS A 326 -25.31 2.08 -7.97
N HIS A 327 -25.25 3.05 -7.06
CA HIS A 327 -26.25 3.19 -6.00
C HIS A 327 -27.25 4.30 -6.34
N ASN A 328 -28.48 4.20 -5.85
CA ASN A 328 -29.41 5.31 -5.90
C ASN A 328 -28.92 6.46 -5.01
N SER A 329 -28.58 6.22 -3.73
CA SER A 329 -28.13 7.27 -2.80
C SER A 329 -27.16 6.73 -1.76
N ARG A 330 -26.79 7.55 -0.77
CA ARG A 330 -25.87 7.24 0.33
C ARG A 330 -24.54 6.72 -0.18
N ASN A 331 -23.78 7.60 -0.86
CA ASN A 331 -22.50 7.25 -1.47
C ASN A 331 -21.25 7.83 -0.75
N PRO A 332 -21.12 7.90 0.59
CA PRO A 332 -22.01 7.47 1.66
C PRO A 332 -22.98 8.58 2.12
N ARG A 333 -23.90 8.24 3.02
CA ARG A 333 -24.44 9.22 3.97
C ARG A 333 -23.51 9.29 5.17
N PHE A 334 -22.98 10.45 5.50
CA PHE A 334 -22.29 10.65 6.76
C PHE A 334 -23.29 10.61 7.92
N ASP A 335 -22.99 9.79 8.93
CA ASP A 335 -23.91 9.55 10.06
C ASP A 335 -24.26 10.84 10.80
N GLY A 336 -23.24 11.58 11.21
CA GLY A 336 -23.39 12.77 12.02
C GLY A 336 -23.06 12.51 13.48
N GLY A 337 -22.20 13.35 14.05
CA GLY A 337 -21.94 13.35 15.49
C GLY A 337 -23.22 13.70 16.26
N ASN A 338 -23.55 12.91 17.28
CA ASN A 338 -24.54 13.25 18.31
C ASN A 338 -25.98 13.42 17.76
N ARG A 339 -26.56 12.32 17.28
CA ARG A 339 -27.94 12.28 16.77
C ARG A 339 -28.93 11.73 17.81
N PRO A 340 -30.16 12.26 17.90
CA PRO A 340 -31.20 11.69 18.78
C PRO A 340 -31.55 10.23 18.46
N GLY A 341 -31.33 9.79 17.22
CA GLY A 341 -31.50 8.39 16.77
C GLY A 341 -30.30 7.47 17.05
N THR A 342 -29.16 8.02 17.47
CA THR A 342 -27.95 7.27 17.90
C THR A 342 -27.83 7.23 19.43
N GLY A 343 -28.90 7.60 20.17
CA GLY A 343 -28.93 7.57 21.63
C GLY A 343 -28.29 8.77 22.34
N GLY A 344 -28.04 9.88 21.63
CA GLY A 344 -27.37 11.06 22.17
C GLY A 344 -25.89 11.16 21.77
N LEU A 345 -25.04 11.70 22.64
CA LEU A 345 -23.58 11.71 22.47
C LEU A 345 -23.12 10.27 22.17
N SER A 346 -22.54 10.05 20.99
CA SER A 346 -21.98 8.74 20.65
C SER A 346 -20.99 8.33 21.74
N SER A 347 -21.11 7.10 22.25
CA SER A 347 -20.26 6.59 23.34
C SER A 347 -18.77 6.58 22.99
N VAL A 348 -18.46 6.66 21.69
CA VAL A 348 -17.10 6.69 21.16
C VAL A 348 -16.58 8.10 20.87
N GLY A 349 -17.42 9.14 20.99
CA GLY A 349 -17.11 10.54 20.70
C GLY A 349 -17.79 11.08 19.43
N LYS A 350 -17.65 12.39 19.18
CA LYS A 350 -18.17 13.03 17.96
C LYS A 350 -17.49 12.45 16.71
N ASP A 351 -18.20 12.51 15.59
CA ASP A 351 -17.64 12.14 14.29
C ASP A 351 -16.42 13.01 13.94
N VAL A 352 -15.32 12.33 13.63
CA VAL A 352 -14.10 12.91 13.05
C VAL A 352 -13.71 11.97 11.92
N VAL A 353 -14.12 12.32 10.71
CA VAL A 353 -14.10 11.43 9.55
C VAL A 353 -13.13 11.96 8.50
N ASP A 354 -12.28 11.07 8.02
CA ASP A 354 -11.35 11.36 6.94
C ASP A 354 -11.72 10.55 5.69
N PHE A 355 -12.37 11.21 4.73
CA PHE A 355 -12.90 10.61 3.51
C PHE A 355 -12.07 11.07 2.31
N ARG A 356 -11.16 10.21 1.84
CA ARG A 356 -10.18 10.59 0.80
C ARG A 356 -9.98 9.54 -0.27
N PHE A 357 -9.59 9.97 -1.46
CA PHE A 357 -9.13 9.08 -2.55
C PHE A 357 -10.18 8.06 -3.04
N ASN A 358 -11.45 8.25 -2.69
CA ASN A 358 -12.53 7.36 -3.09
C ASN A 358 -13.00 7.70 -4.51
N VAL A 359 -13.57 6.71 -5.20
CA VAL A 359 -14.23 6.88 -6.49
C VAL A 359 -15.72 6.66 -6.31
N LEU A 360 -16.52 7.63 -6.73
CA LEU A 360 -17.98 7.56 -6.70
C LEU A 360 -18.50 7.60 -8.13
N TYR A 361 -19.29 6.59 -8.51
CA TYR A 361 -19.78 6.44 -9.88
C TYR A 361 -21.28 6.18 -9.94
N ASN A 362 -21.95 6.85 -10.88
CA ASN A 362 -23.32 6.53 -11.31
C ASN A 362 -24.38 6.60 -10.19
N TRP A 363 -24.30 7.60 -9.31
CA TRP A 363 -25.35 7.86 -8.33
C TRP A 363 -26.61 8.43 -8.98
N ARG A 364 -27.81 8.23 -8.40
CA ARG A 364 -29.06 8.78 -8.95
C ARG A 364 -29.72 9.80 -8.03
N GLY A 365 -30.17 9.35 -6.87
CA GLY A 365 -30.75 10.14 -5.79
C GLY A 365 -29.76 11.14 -5.19
N ASN A 366 -28.59 10.70 -4.73
CA ASN A 366 -27.59 11.60 -4.15
C ASN A 366 -26.18 11.02 -4.20
N SER A 367 -25.16 11.89 -4.22
CA SER A 367 -23.77 11.52 -3.99
C SER A 367 -23.53 11.37 -2.48
N ILE A 368 -22.67 12.20 -1.86
CA ILE A 368 -22.48 12.20 -0.40
C ILE A 368 -23.35 13.26 0.26
N TYR A 369 -23.84 12.97 1.46
CA TYR A 369 -24.65 13.91 2.22
C TYR A 369 -24.67 13.60 3.72
N GLY A 370 -25.30 14.45 4.54
CA GLY A 370 -25.42 14.25 5.98
C GLY A 370 -24.31 14.94 6.77
N GLY A 371 -23.84 14.29 7.83
CA GLY A 371 -22.69 14.72 8.62
C GLY A 371 -23.00 15.73 9.73
N GLU A 372 -24.23 15.79 10.22
CA GLU A 372 -24.64 16.72 11.26
C GLU A 372 -23.78 16.62 12.53
N ASN A 373 -23.35 17.75 13.10
CA ASN A 373 -22.44 17.89 14.25
C ASN A 373 -21.14 17.05 14.25
N GLY A 374 -20.66 16.61 13.08
CA GLY A 374 -19.32 16.01 12.94
C GLY A 374 -18.31 16.94 12.26
N GLU A 375 -17.08 16.45 12.15
CA GLU A 375 -15.97 17.06 11.42
C GLU A 375 -15.52 16.12 10.30
N TYR A 376 -15.46 16.63 9.07
CA TYR A 376 -15.23 15.80 7.89
C TYR A 376 -14.16 16.44 7.00
N ASN A 377 -13.14 15.67 6.67
CA ASN A 377 -12.28 15.94 5.54
C ASN A 377 -12.82 15.18 4.32
N ILE A 378 -13.03 15.87 3.21
CA ILE A 378 -13.45 15.31 1.92
C ILE A 378 -12.39 15.74 0.90
N LEU A 379 -11.40 14.89 0.67
CA LEU A 379 -10.19 15.29 -0.07
C LEU A 379 -9.85 14.33 -1.20
N ASN A 380 -9.52 14.89 -2.36
CA ASN A 380 -8.98 14.13 -3.50
C ASN A 380 -9.82 12.91 -3.90
N ASN A 381 -11.15 12.99 -3.77
CA ASN A 381 -12.06 11.96 -4.27
C ASN A 381 -12.43 12.24 -5.73
N TYR A 382 -12.75 11.18 -6.47
CA TYR A 382 -13.15 11.25 -7.88
C TYR A 382 -14.65 11.01 -8.04
N PHE A 383 -15.39 12.05 -8.43
CA PHE A 383 -16.83 12.02 -8.66
C PHE A 383 -17.11 11.91 -10.16
N LYS A 384 -17.65 10.76 -10.58
CA LYS A 384 -18.03 10.50 -11.97
C LYS A 384 -19.53 10.26 -12.07
N ALA A 385 -20.25 11.26 -12.56
CA ALA A 385 -21.65 11.06 -12.91
C ALA A 385 -21.76 9.95 -13.97
N GLY A 386 -22.79 9.13 -13.86
CA GLY A 386 -23.03 8.02 -14.77
C GLY A 386 -24.42 8.10 -15.44
N PRO A 387 -24.78 7.07 -16.22
CA PRO A 387 -26.02 7.05 -17.00
C PRO A 387 -27.33 7.14 -16.18
N ALA A 388 -27.32 6.78 -14.89
CA ALA A 388 -28.44 6.99 -13.98
C ALA A 388 -28.43 8.37 -13.30
N THR A 389 -27.35 9.14 -13.39
CA THR A 389 -27.20 10.44 -12.71
C THR A 389 -28.00 11.55 -13.41
N PRO A 390 -29.01 12.16 -12.75
CA PRO A 390 -29.74 13.27 -13.31
C PRO A 390 -28.85 14.50 -13.53
N ASP A 391 -29.12 15.28 -14.59
CA ASP A 391 -28.31 16.45 -14.98
C ASP A 391 -28.12 17.45 -13.82
N ASN A 392 -29.16 17.69 -13.04
CA ASN A 392 -29.11 18.62 -11.89
C ASN A 392 -28.32 18.10 -10.68
N LYS A 393 -27.72 16.91 -10.77
CA LYS A 393 -26.93 16.28 -9.70
C LYS A 393 -25.54 15.86 -10.13
N LYS A 394 -25.18 15.97 -11.41
CA LYS A 394 -23.86 15.56 -11.94
C LYS A 394 -22.69 16.28 -11.26
N ASN A 395 -22.95 17.51 -10.81
CA ASN A 395 -21.95 18.40 -10.23
C ASN A 395 -21.79 18.28 -8.70
N ARG A 396 -22.61 17.44 -8.05
CA ARG A 396 -22.73 17.44 -6.59
C ARG A 396 -21.62 16.63 -5.94
N ILE A 397 -20.73 17.30 -5.23
CA ILE A 397 -19.76 16.69 -4.32
C ILE A 397 -20.46 16.31 -3.02
N LEU A 398 -21.09 17.28 -2.34
CA LEU A 398 -21.70 17.14 -1.02
C LEU A 398 -23.05 17.87 -0.93
N GLU A 399 -24.04 17.23 -0.31
CA GLU A 399 -25.21 17.92 0.23
C GLU A 399 -25.13 18.00 1.76
N VAL A 400 -24.96 19.23 2.27
CA VAL A 400 -24.91 19.49 3.70
C VAL A 400 -26.32 19.45 4.27
N SER A 401 -26.51 18.58 5.25
CA SER A 401 -27.78 18.41 5.94
C SER A 401 -27.83 19.19 7.26
N LYS A 402 -29.05 19.52 7.69
CA LYS A 402 -29.32 20.16 8.98
C LYS A 402 -30.48 19.50 9.69
N GLU A 403 -30.31 19.25 10.97
CA GLU A 403 -31.37 18.82 11.86
C GLU A 403 -32.30 19.96 12.24
N ASN A 404 -33.59 19.79 11.93
CA ASN A 404 -34.64 20.67 12.42
C ASN A 404 -34.94 20.34 13.89
N GLY A 405 -34.91 21.35 14.77
CA GLY A 405 -35.12 21.13 16.21
C GLY A 405 -34.03 20.27 16.86
N ALA A 406 -32.79 20.41 16.38
CA ALA A 406 -31.65 19.60 16.84
C ALA A 406 -31.53 19.60 18.38
N ALA A 407 -31.47 18.40 18.96
CA ALA A 407 -31.21 18.25 20.40
C ALA A 407 -29.81 18.75 20.78
N TYR A 408 -28.89 18.75 19.81
CA TYR A 408 -27.54 19.24 19.93
C TYR A 408 -27.29 20.31 18.87
N ALA A 409 -26.97 21.53 19.31
CA ALA A 409 -26.52 22.58 18.42
C ALA A 409 -25.12 22.23 17.85
N PRO A 410 -24.80 22.65 16.61
CA PRO A 410 -25.62 23.53 15.77
C PRO A 410 -26.61 22.80 14.84
N GLY A 411 -26.65 21.46 14.87
CA GLY A 411 -27.50 20.63 14.02
C GLY A 411 -26.95 20.44 12.60
N TYR A 412 -25.71 20.84 12.32
CA TYR A 412 -25.03 20.70 11.03
C TYR A 412 -23.53 20.41 11.23
N GLY A 413 -22.88 19.83 10.22
CA GLY A 413 -21.46 19.45 10.27
C GLY A 413 -20.49 20.56 9.91
N ARG A 414 -19.19 20.29 10.11
CA ARG A 414 -18.09 21.09 9.58
C ARG A 414 -17.27 20.29 8.57
N PHE A 415 -16.96 20.91 7.44
CA PHE A 415 -16.37 20.23 6.29
C PHE A 415 -15.15 20.96 5.76
N PHE A 416 -14.03 20.26 5.67
CA PHE A 416 -12.88 20.66 4.87
C PHE A 416 -12.95 19.92 3.53
N VAL A 417 -13.16 20.64 2.44
CA VAL A 417 -13.39 20.06 1.10
C VAL A 417 -12.43 20.68 0.10
N GLU A 418 -11.54 19.87 -0.46
CA GLU A 418 -10.50 20.33 -1.39
C GLU A 418 -10.00 19.20 -2.31
N GLY A 419 -9.50 19.56 -3.49
CA GLY A 419 -8.82 18.64 -4.42
C GLY A 419 -9.69 17.52 -5.01
N ASN A 420 -11.00 17.50 -4.72
CA ASN A 420 -11.91 16.54 -5.33
C ASN A 420 -12.09 16.87 -6.81
N TYR A 421 -12.11 15.83 -7.64
CA TYR A 421 -12.30 15.93 -9.07
C TYR A 421 -13.74 15.57 -9.44
N VAL A 422 -14.38 16.41 -10.22
CA VAL A 422 -15.73 16.17 -10.78
C VAL A 422 -15.58 16.01 -12.29
N PHE A 423 -15.84 14.79 -12.77
CA PHE A 423 -15.67 14.42 -14.18
C PHE A 423 -16.39 15.39 -15.11
N GLU A 424 -15.68 15.85 -16.14
CA GLU A 424 -16.15 16.83 -17.13
C GLU A 424 -16.57 18.20 -16.55
N ASN A 425 -16.23 18.51 -15.30
CA ASN A 425 -16.47 19.82 -14.69
C ASN A 425 -15.18 20.42 -14.11
N THR A 426 -14.41 21.08 -14.96
CA THR A 426 -13.14 21.72 -14.59
C THR A 426 -13.33 22.82 -13.55
N SER A 427 -14.41 23.61 -13.62
CA SER A 427 -14.65 24.72 -12.68
C SER A 427 -14.82 24.21 -11.25
N ILE A 428 -15.63 23.18 -11.05
CA ILE A 428 -15.85 22.60 -9.71
C ILE A 428 -14.62 21.82 -9.27
N SER A 429 -13.92 21.15 -10.17
CA SER A 429 -12.67 20.43 -9.84
C SER A 429 -11.57 21.38 -9.33
N GLN A 430 -11.48 22.59 -9.89
CA GLN A 430 -10.54 23.62 -9.43
C GLN A 430 -11.01 24.33 -8.15
N GLN A 431 -12.33 24.47 -7.97
CA GLN A 431 -12.93 25.18 -6.84
C GLN A 431 -14.17 24.45 -6.34
N ASN A 432 -13.98 23.43 -5.49
CA ASN A 432 -15.05 22.53 -5.02
C ASN A 432 -16.26 23.28 -4.41
N TRP A 433 -16.02 24.36 -3.67
CA TRP A 433 -17.06 25.18 -3.05
C TRP A 433 -17.86 26.04 -4.04
N SER A 434 -17.36 26.22 -5.27
CA SER A 434 -18.02 27.00 -6.33
C SER A 434 -19.00 26.13 -7.12
N GLY A 435 -20.07 25.69 -6.47
CA GLY A 435 -21.16 24.91 -7.09
C GLY A 435 -21.13 23.39 -6.87
N GLY A 436 -20.08 22.86 -6.21
CA GLY A 436 -20.02 21.45 -5.82
C GLY A 436 -20.78 21.11 -4.54
N ILE A 437 -21.13 22.12 -3.72
CA ILE A 437 -21.76 21.95 -2.41
C ILE A 437 -23.20 22.46 -2.43
N VAL A 438 -24.13 21.63 -1.98
CA VAL A 438 -25.56 21.97 -1.82
C VAL A 438 -25.87 22.11 -0.33
N PHE A 439 -26.67 23.12 0.03
CA PHE A 439 -26.98 23.43 1.44
C PHE A 439 -28.46 23.20 1.72
N SER A 440 -28.76 22.45 2.78
CA SER A 440 -30.10 22.39 3.35
C SER A 440 -30.51 23.75 3.93
N SER A 441 -31.82 23.98 4.01
CA SER A 441 -32.37 25.21 4.59
C SER A 441 -31.76 25.52 5.96
N GLY A 442 -31.37 26.79 6.18
CA GLY A 442 -30.74 27.23 7.42
C GLY A 442 -29.27 26.85 7.59
N THR A 443 -28.60 26.43 6.50
CA THR A 443 -27.14 26.33 6.38
C THR A 443 -26.63 27.12 5.19
N ASN A 444 -25.34 27.42 5.17
CA ASN A 444 -24.64 28.03 4.05
C ASN A 444 -23.13 27.77 4.21
N GLN A 445 -22.34 28.18 3.22
CA GLN A 445 -20.90 27.98 3.22
C GLN A 445 -20.19 28.56 4.45
N SER A 446 -20.51 29.79 4.88
CA SER A 446 -19.79 30.43 5.99
C SER A 446 -20.02 29.75 7.34
N LEU A 447 -21.12 28.99 7.48
CA LEU A 447 -21.42 28.22 8.68
C LEU A 447 -20.68 26.89 8.75
N VAL A 448 -20.44 26.25 7.61
CA VAL A 448 -20.06 24.83 7.57
C VAL A 448 -18.64 24.59 7.04
N GLN A 449 -18.10 25.53 6.25
CA GLN A 449 -16.75 25.39 5.72
C GLN A 449 -15.71 25.47 6.84
N ALA A 450 -14.78 24.51 6.86
CA ALA A 450 -13.52 24.59 7.56
C ALA A 450 -12.44 25.08 6.60
N LEU A 451 -11.52 25.93 7.08
CA LEU A 451 -10.42 26.48 6.29
C LEU A 451 -9.12 25.68 6.45
N GLN A 452 -9.09 24.72 7.37
CA GLN A 452 -7.97 23.83 7.64
C GLN A 452 -8.51 22.40 7.78
N PRO A 453 -7.72 21.39 7.40
CA PRO A 453 -8.11 20.00 7.59
C PRO A 453 -8.21 19.65 9.07
N PHE A 454 -9.10 18.71 9.38
CA PHE A 454 -9.14 18.03 10.66
C PHE A 454 -8.10 16.90 10.70
N GLU A 455 -7.85 16.34 11.88
CA GLU A 455 -7.01 15.13 11.98
C GLU A 455 -7.61 13.97 11.16
N PRO A 456 -6.77 13.11 10.52
CA PRO A 456 -5.32 13.13 10.57
C PRO A 456 -4.74 14.17 9.59
N ILE A 457 -3.73 14.93 10.04
CA ILE A 457 -2.95 15.78 9.15
C ILE A 457 -1.92 14.89 8.44
N TRP A 458 -2.00 14.81 7.11
CA TRP A 458 -1.01 14.10 6.29
C TRP A 458 0.20 14.99 6.04
N ALA A 459 1.38 14.54 6.46
CA ALA A 459 2.65 15.25 6.27
C ALA A 459 3.32 14.98 4.91
N ALA A 460 2.88 13.93 4.20
CA ALA A 460 3.43 13.53 2.91
C ALA A 460 2.60 14.07 1.74
N GLU A 461 3.21 14.11 0.55
CA GLU A 461 2.50 14.35 -0.70
C GLU A 461 1.38 13.32 -0.89
N GLN A 462 0.18 13.80 -1.22
CA GLN A 462 -1.00 12.97 -1.38
C GLN A 462 -1.25 12.74 -2.87
N PRO A 463 -1.79 11.57 -3.28
CA PRO A 463 -2.18 11.39 -4.67
C PRO A 463 -3.30 12.38 -5.04
N THR A 464 -3.30 12.82 -6.30
CA THR A 464 -4.44 13.56 -6.86
C THR A 464 -5.67 12.65 -6.95
N ALA A 465 -6.85 13.24 -7.11
CA ALA A 465 -8.08 12.46 -7.31
C ALA A 465 -8.00 11.55 -8.56
N GLU A 466 -7.32 11.96 -9.63
CA GLU A 466 -7.13 11.13 -10.81
C GLU A 466 -6.13 9.99 -10.59
N GLN A 467 -5.07 10.20 -9.81
CA GLN A 467 -4.14 9.12 -9.41
C GLN A 467 -4.85 8.12 -8.49
N ALA A 468 -5.64 8.62 -7.54
CA ALA A 468 -6.52 7.81 -6.71
C ALA A 468 -7.50 7.00 -7.55
N TYR A 469 -8.11 7.60 -8.57
CA TYR A 469 -9.01 6.89 -9.49
C TYR A 469 -8.35 5.68 -10.15
N GLN A 470 -7.14 5.82 -10.69
CA GLN A 470 -6.41 4.69 -11.27
C GLN A 470 -6.15 3.60 -10.23
N THR A 471 -5.72 4.02 -9.05
CA THR A 471 -5.42 3.10 -7.93
C THR A 471 -6.66 2.33 -7.50
N VAL A 472 -7.82 3.00 -7.39
CA VAL A 472 -9.08 2.36 -7.01
C VAL A 472 -9.54 1.36 -8.06
N LEU A 473 -9.49 1.71 -9.35
CA LEU A 473 -9.85 0.77 -10.41
C LEU A 473 -8.95 -0.47 -10.42
N GLU A 474 -7.66 -0.30 -10.12
CA GLU A 474 -6.72 -1.42 -10.07
C GLU A 474 -6.92 -2.28 -8.81
N LYS A 475 -7.08 -1.65 -7.64
CA LYS A 475 -6.89 -2.32 -6.35
C LYS A 475 -8.15 -2.56 -5.54
N SER A 476 -9.27 -1.87 -5.79
CA SER A 476 -10.45 -2.01 -4.92
C SER A 476 -11.18 -3.36 -5.01
N GLY A 477 -11.91 -3.70 -3.95
CA GLY A 477 -12.65 -4.95 -3.80
C GLY A 477 -11.73 -6.12 -3.43
N ALA A 478 -12.25 -7.33 -3.54
CA ALA A 478 -11.49 -8.57 -3.38
C ALA A 478 -10.53 -8.79 -4.57
N SER A 479 -9.59 -7.86 -4.73
CA SER A 479 -8.78 -7.63 -5.92
C SER A 479 -7.68 -8.66 -6.12
N TYR A 480 -7.31 -9.40 -5.08
CA TYR A 480 -6.44 -10.56 -5.23
C TYR A 480 -7.01 -11.58 -6.24
N LYS A 481 -8.34 -11.74 -6.25
CA LYS A 481 -9.06 -12.68 -7.11
C LYS A 481 -10.44 -12.15 -7.50
N ARG A 482 -10.56 -10.99 -8.19
CA ARG A 482 -11.88 -10.41 -8.54
C ARG A 482 -12.78 -11.43 -9.24
N ASP A 483 -14.05 -11.45 -8.84
CA ASP A 483 -15.06 -12.23 -9.57
C ASP A 483 -15.55 -11.45 -10.80
N ALA A 484 -16.46 -12.06 -11.56
CA ALA A 484 -17.04 -11.45 -12.76
C ALA A 484 -17.83 -10.16 -12.46
N VAL A 485 -18.38 -10.01 -11.25
CA VAL A 485 -19.16 -8.83 -10.87
C VAL A 485 -18.23 -7.66 -10.59
N ASP A 486 -17.21 -7.84 -9.73
CA ASP A 486 -16.25 -6.78 -9.41
C ASP A 486 -15.50 -6.32 -10.67
N SER A 487 -15.09 -7.27 -11.52
CA SER A 487 -14.40 -6.96 -12.78
C SER A 487 -15.29 -6.13 -13.71
N ARG A 488 -16.56 -6.51 -13.87
CA ARG A 488 -17.53 -5.75 -14.66
C ARG A 488 -17.73 -4.34 -14.11
N ILE A 489 -17.92 -4.17 -12.81
CA ILE A 489 -18.15 -2.85 -12.21
C ILE A 489 -16.95 -1.93 -12.43
N VAL A 490 -15.73 -2.44 -12.25
CA VAL A 490 -14.52 -1.65 -12.52
C VAL A 490 -14.45 -1.21 -13.98
N ASP A 491 -14.78 -2.09 -14.93
CA ASP A 491 -14.80 -1.75 -16.36
C ASP A 491 -15.93 -0.76 -16.71
N GLU A 492 -17.10 -0.89 -16.09
CA GLU A 492 -18.20 0.07 -16.23
C GLU A 492 -17.80 1.47 -15.73
N VAL A 493 -17.15 1.55 -14.56
CA VAL A 493 -16.63 2.81 -14.01
C VAL A 493 -15.54 3.40 -14.90
N ARG A 494 -14.63 2.57 -15.41
CA ARG A 494 -13.57 2.98 -16.35
C ARG A 494 -14.17 3.62 -17.59
N ASN A 495 -15.11 2.94 -18.22
CA ASN A 495 -15.69 3.36 -19.50
C ASN A 495 -16.83 4.38 -19.34
N GLY A 496 -17.33 4.58 -18.12
CA GLY A 496 -18.51 5.42 -17.90
C GLY A 496 -19.80 4.78 -18.46
N THR A 497 -19.87 3.46 -18.46
CA THR A 497 -20.97 2.68 -19.06
C THR A 497 -21.76 1.88 -18.01
N TYR A 498 -22.79 1.17 -18.45
CA TYR A 498 -23.51 0.16 -17.67
C TYR A 498 -23.82 -1.01 -18.59
N ILE A 499 -23.90 -2.23 -18.04
CA ILE A 499 -24.39 -3.41 -18.80
C ILE A 499 -25.84 -3.72 -18.45
N TYR A 500 -26.17 -3.70 -17.16
CA TYR A 500 -27.48 -4.09 -16.65
C TYR A 500 -28.28 -2.90 -16.15
N LYS A 501 -29.59 -3.08 -15.96
CA LYS A 501 -30.52 -2.08 -15.44
C LYS A 501 -31.51 -2.75 -14.50
N GLY A 502 -32.10 -1.99 -13.59
CA GLY A 502 -33.16 -2.48 -12.71
C GLY A 502 -34.34 -3.05 -13.50
N SER A 503 -34.71 -4.31 -13.21
CA SER A 503 -35.82 -4.98 -13.89
C SER A 503 -37.19 -4.36 -13.61
N LYS A 504 -37.34 -3.64 -12.49
CA LYS A 504 -38.60 -2.99 -12.08
C LYS A 504 -38.57 -1.48 -12.30
N THR A 505 -37.43 -0.83 -12.05
CA THR A 505 -37.27 0.63 -12.11
C THR A 505 -36.76 1.11 -13.47
N GLY A 506 -36.05 0.26 -14.20
CA GLY A 506 -35.40 0.60 -15.45
C GLY A 506 -34.17 1.50 -15.30
N PHE A 507 -33.68 1.75 -14.08
CA PHE A 507 -32.52 2.62 -13.86
C PHE A 507 -31.23 1.98 -14.38
N LEU A 508 -30.43 2.79 -15.07
CA LEU A 508 -29.27 2.32 -15.84
C LEU A 508 -28.09 2.03 -14.91
N GLY A 509 -27.75 0.75 -14.75
CA GLY A 509 -26.72 0.28 -13.85
C GLY A 509 -27.19 0.07 -12.40
N ILE A 510 -28.34 0.60 -11.99
CA ILE A 510 -28.88 0.40 -10.64
C ILE A 510 -29.92 -0.72 -10.70
N ILE A 511 -29.61 -1.86 -10.11
CA ILE A 511 -30.42 -3.08 -10.20
C ILE A 511 -31.50 -3.15 -9.11
N ASP A 512 -32.51 -4.00 -9.31
CA ASP A 512 -33.61 -4.20 -8.36
C ASP A 512 -33.58 -5.58 -7.68
N SER A 513 -32.79 -6.51 -8.23
CA SER A 513 -32.52 -7.84 -7.68
C SER A 513 -31.16 -8.33 -8.20
N GLN A 514 -30.44 -9.16 -7.43
CA GLN A 514 -29.26 -9.87 -7.92
C GLN A 514 -29.54 -10.70 -9.19
N THR A 515 -30.80 -11.09 -9.42
CA THR A 515 -31.20 -11.81 -10.63
C THR A 515 -31.09 -10.98 -11.91
N ASP A 516 -31.09 -9.64 -11.80
CA ASP A 516 -30.88 -8.73 -12.95
C ASP A 516 -29.50 -8.91 -13.58
N VAL A 517 -28.53 -9.42 -12.81
CA VAL A 517 -27.13 -9.62 -13.20
C VAL A 517 -26.70 -11.09 -13.20
N GLY A 518 -27.66 -12.01 -13.07
CA GLY A 518 -27.43 -13.46 -13.11
C GLY A 518 -27.17 -14.14 -11.76
N GLY A 519 -27.21 -13.40 -10.65
CA GLY A 519 -26.99 -13.92 -9.31
C GLY A 519 -25.51 -14.15 -8.96
N TRP A 520 -25.26 -14.85 -7.85
CA TRP A 520 -23.91 -15.09 -7.33
C TRP A 520 -23.04 -15.88 -8.31
N PRO A 521 -21.83 -15.38 -8.65
CA PRO A 521 -20.86 -16.15 -9.39
C PRO A 521 -20.51 -17.46 -8.67
N ILE A 522 -20.22 -18.50 -9.45
CA ILE A 522 -19.61 -19.72 -8.92
C ILE A 522 -18.15 -19.40 -8.61
N LEU A 523 -17.74 -19.56 -7.34
CA LEU A 523 -16.36 -19.45 -6.90
C LEU A 523 -15.76 -20.85 -6.75
N ASN A 524 -14.74 -21.16 -7.56
CA ASN A 524 -14.13 -22.48 -7.60
C ASN A 524 -13.00 -22.58 -6.58
N THR A 525 -12.92 -23.73 -5.91
CA THR A 525 -11.77 -24.08 -5.07
C THR A 525 -10.69 -24.73 -5.92
N GLN A 526 -9.42 -24.41 -5.66
CA GLN A 526 -8.29 -25.18 -6.19
C GLN A 526 -7.74 -26.09 -5.09
N THR A 527 -6.72 -26.87 -5.46
CA THR A 527 -6.02 -27.75 -4.54
C THR A 527 -5.38 -26.94 -3.41
N VAL A 528 -5.69 -27.32 -2.17
CA VAL A 528 -5.03 -26.78 -0.98
C VAL A 528 -3.57 -27.20 -1.02
N LEU A 529 -2.67 -26.24 -0.79
CA LEU A 529 -1.25 -26.53 -0.71
C LEU A 529 -0.97 -27.38 0.53
N LEU A 530 0.02 -28.27 0.45
CA LEU A 530 0.38 -29.13 1.58
C LEU A 530 0.92 -28.26 2.74
N ASP A 531 0.40 -28.51 3.92
CA ASP A 531 0.79 -27.93 5.21
C ASP A 531 0.84 -29.10 6.21
N THR A 532 2.04 -29.60 6.45
CA THR A 532 2.30 -30.85 7.17
C THR A 532 2.04 -30.72 8.67
N ASP A 533 2.34 -29.57 9.25
CA ASP A 533 2.22 -29.35 10.69
C ASP A 533 0.90 -28.66 11.09
N GLY A 534 0.17 -28.15 10.11
CA GLY A 534 -1.17 -27.61 10.26
C GLY A 534 -1.22 -26.19 10.79
N ASP A 535 -0.12 -25.43 10.70
CA ASP A 535 -0.05 -24.08 11.24
C ASP A 535 -0.61 -23.00 10.30
N GLY A 536 -0.99 -23.37 9.08
CA GLY A 536 -1.61 -22.51 8.08
C GLY A 536 -0.63 -21.92 7.06
N MET A 537 0.66 -22.26 7.14
CA MET A 537 1.67 -21.93 6.15
C MET A 537 1.99 -23.17 5.29
N PRO A 538 2.07 -23.06 3.96
CA PRO A 538 2.42 -24.21 3.12
C PRO A 538 3.88 -24.64 3.27
N ASP A 539 4.13 -25.95 3.24
CA ASP A 539 5.45 -26.58 3.36
C ASP A 539 6.50 -25.93 2.44
N ASP A 540 6.15 -25.72 1.17
CA ASP A 540 7.07 -25.17 0.17
C ASP A 540 7.37 -23.70 0.43
N TRP A 541 6.40 -22.95 0.96
CA TRP A 541 6.62 -21.55 1.36
C TRP A 541 7.54 -21.50 2.57
N GLU A 542 7.30 -22.32 3.60
CA GLU A 542 8.14 -22.37 4.80
C GLU A 542 9.58 -22.75 4.50
N LYS A 543 9.80 -23.80 3.70
CA LYS A 543 11.14 -24.17 3.21
C LYS A 543 11.81 -23.03 2.47
N SER A 544 11.07 -22.26 1.66
CA SER A 544 11.61 -21.09 0.95
C SER A 544 12.02 -19.94 1.88
N LYS A 545 11.48 -19.91 3.10
CA LYS A 545 11.79 -18.92 4.14
C LYS A 545 12.77 -19.43 5.20
N GLY A 546 13.19 -20.70 5.10
CA GLY A 546 14.10 -21.32 6.07
C GLY A 546 13.44 -21.75 7.38
N LEU A 547 12.10 -21.90 7.40
CA LEU A 547 11.35 -22.43 8.54
C LEU A 547 11.29 -23.97 8.51
N ASP A 548 11.01 -24.58 9.66
CA ASP A 548 10.86 -26.04 9.82
C ASP A 548 9.39 -26.43 9.63
N HIS A 549 9.03 -26.81 8.40
CA HIS A 549 7.66 -27.17 7.99
C HIS A 549 7.02 -28.39 8.68
N THR A 550 7.70 -28.95 9.68
CA THR A 550 7.22 -30.08 10.47
C THR A 550 6.90 -29.69 11.92
N LYS A 551 7.03 -28.40 12.27
CA LYS A 551 6.84 -27.88 13.61
C LYS A 551 6.03 -26.58 13.57
N PRO A 552 4.80 -26.58 14.13
CA PRO A 552 3.95 -25.40 14.07
C PRO A 552 4.64 -24.19 14.67
N ASN A 553 4.73 -23.11 13.90
CA ASN A 553 5.40 -21.87 14.31
C ASN A 553 4.73 -20.63 13.71
N ALA A 554 3.41 -20.70 13.50
CA ALA A 554 2.59 -19.62 12.97
C ALA A 554 2.76 -18.29 13.73
N ASP A 555 2.81 -18.33 15.08
CA ASP A 555 2.97 -17.16 15.97
C ASP A 555 4.45 -16.80 16.24
N GLY A 556 5.39 -17.52 15.62
CA GLY A 556 6.81 -17.20 15.63
C GLY A 556 7.10 -15.87 14.94
N ARG A 557 8.22 -15.24 15.31
CA ARG A 557 8.68 -13.95 14.76
C ARG A 557 10.04 -14.07 14.10
N ASP A 558 10.23 -15.16 13.39
CA ASP A 558 11.51 -15.50 12.74
C ASP A 558 11.75 -14.62 11.50
N LEU A 559 10.68 -14.16 10.86
CA LEU A 559 10.73 -13.44 9.58
C LEU A 559 10.48 -11.92 9.68
N SER A 560 9.97 -11.43 10.82
CA SER A 560 9.68 -10.01 11.06
C SER A 560 9.77 -9.70 12.56
N LEU A 561 10.10 -8.46 12.91
CA LEU A 561 10.14 -8.03 14.32
C LEU A 561 8.74 -7.76 14.88
N VAL A 562 7.76 -7.47 14.01
CA VAL A 562 6.42 -7.02 14.40
C VAL A 562 5.28 -7.91 13.91
N TYR A 563 5.51 -8.72 12.88
CA TYR A 563 4.52 -9.66 12.35
C TYR A 563 4.86 -11.10 12.71
N ASP A 564 3.83 -11.88 12.98
CA ASP A 564 3.96 -13.32 13.13
C ASP A 564 4.25 -13.98 11.77
N ASN A 565 4.88 -15.15 11.74
CA ASN A 565 5.22 -15.86 10.51
C ASN A 565 3.99 -16.08 9.61
N ILE A 566 2.84 -16.41 10.19
CA ILE A 566 1.57 -16.54 9.45
C ILE A 566 1.13 -15.22 8.82
N GLU A 567 1.32 -14.08 9.49
CA GLU A 567 1.01 -12.77 8.92
C GLU A 567 1.97 -12.42 7.78
N VAL A 568 3.26 -12.77 7.91
CA VAL A 568 4.23 -12.61 6.82
C VAL A 568 3.82 -13.45 5.61
N TYR A 569 3.37 -14.69 5.82
CA TYR A 569 2.80 -15.53 4.75
C TYR A 569 1.60 -14.86 4.10
N LEU A 570 0.58 -14.51 4.87
CA LEU A 570 -0.67 -13.91 4.38
C LEU A 570 -0.44 -12.59 3.64
N ASN A 571 0.53 -11.78 4.07
CA ASN A 571 0.92 -10.55 3.38
C ASN A 571 1.70 -10.83 2.10
N SER A 572 2.50 -11.89 2.05
CA SER A 572 3.24 -12.27 0.84
C SER A 572 2.33 -12.69 -0.33
N LEU A 573 1.14 -13.24 -0.04
CA LEU A 573 0.14 -13.62 -1.06
C LEU A 573 -0.32 -12.42 -1.89
N VAL A 574 -0.37 -11.24 -1.28
CA VAL A 574 -0.95 -10.02 -1.84
C VAL A 574 0.06 -8.89 -1.97
N GLY A 575 1.35 -9.14 -1.71
CA GLY A 575 2.40 -8.12 -1.71
C GLY A 575 2.50 -7.33 -3.01
N HIS A 576 2.20 -7.95 -4.16
CA HIS A 576 2.16 -7.28 -5.47
C HIS A 576 1.11 -6.15 -5.55
N LEU A 577 0.03 -6.20 -4.77
CA LEU A 577 -0.97 -5.13 -4.69
C LEU A 577 -0.49 -3.92 -3.87
N TYR A 578 0.49 -4.13 -2.99
CA TYR A 578 1.05 -3.11 -2.09
C TYR A 578 2.46 -2.64 -2.51
N ASN A 579 3.05 -3.24 -3.54
CA ASN A 579 4.45 -2.98 -3.90
C ASN A 579 4.63 -1.61 -4.58
N PRO A 580 5.59 -0.77 -4.13
CA PRO A 580 5.79 0.61 -4.57
C PRO A 580 6.71 0.78 -5.79
N GLU A 581 6.93 -0.24 -6.64
CA GLU A 581 7.75 -0.06 -7.87
C GLU A 581 7.14 0.92 -8.89
N ILE A 582 5.99 1.54 -8.59
CA ILE A 582 5.37 2.65 -9.34
C ILE A 582 5.32 3.96 -8.52
N ASN A 583 6.15 4.11 -7.47
CA ASN A 583 6.44 5.41 -6.83
C ASN A 583 7.94 5.74 -7.00
N SER A 584 8.26 6.23 -8.19
CA SER A 584 9.58 6.52 -8.72
C SER A 584 10.32 7.68 -8.03
N SER A 585 10.79 7.49 -6.79
CA SER A 585 11.86 8.35 -6.23
C SER A 585 12.65 7.78 -5.06
N ILE A 586 12.35 6.59 -4.52
CA ILE A 586 13.13 6.01 -3.41
C ILE A 586 13.34 4.51 -3.68
N LEU A 587 14.61 4.10 -3.71
CA LEU A 587 15.15 2.73 -3.92
C LEU A 587 15.67 2.38 -5.34
N PHE A 588 16.76 3.03 -5.76
CA PHE A 588 17.89 2.33 -6.38
C PHE A 588 18.66 1.64 -5.23
N THR A 589 19.18 0.42 -5.22
CA THR A 589 19.68 -0.50 -6.26
C THR A 589 19.77 -1.91 -5.63
N VAL A 590 19.17 -2.95 -6.23
CA VAL A 590 19.77 -4.30 -6.20
C VAL A 590 19.57 -4.90 -7.58
N GLY A 591 20.60 -4.81 -8.41
CA GLY A 591 20.63 -5.46 -9.70
C GLY A 591 20.80 -6.96 -9.53
N ILE A 592 19.85 -7.73 -10.06
CA ILE A 592 20.07 -9.13 -10.41
C ILE A 592 20.31 -9.17 -11.92
N ASN A 593 21.58 -9.29 -12.30
CA ASN A 593 21.96 -9.76 -13.63
C ASN A 593 21.78 -11.29 -13.63
N HIS A 594 20.82 -11.80 -14.39
CA HIS A 594 20.89 -13.15 -14.93
C HIS A 594 21.63 -13.09 -16.28
N GLY A 595 22.56 -14.03 -16.49
CA GLY A 595 23.21 -14.26 -17.78
C GLY A 595 22.29 -14.94 -18.79
#